data_AF-A0A524JYX8-F1
#
_entry.id   AF-A0A524JYX8-F1
#
_cell.length_a   1.000
_cell.length_b   1.000
_cell.length_c   1.000
_cell.angle_alpha   90.00
_cell.angle_beta   90.00
_cell.angle_gamma   90.00
#
_symmetry.space_group_name_H-M   'P 1'
#
loop_
_entity.id
_entity.type
_entity.pdbx_description
1 polymer ?
#
loop_
_entity_poly.entity_id
_entity_poly.type
_entity_poly.pdbx_seq_one_letter_code
_entity_poly.pdbx_strand_id
1 'polypeptide(L)'
;MSIKSRNGRIVVNSDRDHSLTISDGQGKKKDGLYWGVLIFLNRVEKGRCQVIDMKLLAADREYDLGGERLAWLGTADEVQGLEFIRGLLSQETDRDLRKDLVFALYLFHGSAAVSELIGLARRDPDPAVRKDAIFWLGQKASAAAIKALGEVIASPEALDIKKHAVFALSQLPEDKGTPMLMQIARKNPHPRLRKEAIFWLGQSGDPSALDFFEEILLK
;
A
#
# COMPACT_ATOMS: atom_id res chain seq x y z
N MET A 1 -26.52 -21.47 -3.01
CA MET A 1 -26.51 -20.90 -4.37
C MET A 1 -25.06 -20.92 -4.79
N SER A 2 -24.65 -21.78 -5.74
CA SER A 2 -23.21 -22.03 -5.98
C SER A 2 -22.59 -20.92 -6.80
N ILE A 3 -21.48 -20.34 -6.34
CA ILE A 3 -20.73 -19.33 -7.10
C ILE A 3 -19.47 -19.99 -7.66
N LYS A 4 -19.42 -20.22 -8.97
CA LYS A 4 -18.24 -20.81 -9.64
C LYS A 4 -17.37 -19.71 -10.24
N SER A 5 -16.08 -19.72 -9.91
CA SER A 5 -15.04 -19.00 -10.66
C SER A 5 -14.28 -20.00 -11.54
N ARG A 6 -14.09 -19.66 -12.82
CA ARG A 6 -13.45 -20.51 -13.83
C ARG A 6 -12.45 -19.66 -14.61
N ASN A 7 -11.30 -20.25 -14.97
CA ASN A 7 -10.19 -19.65 -15.72
C ASN A 7 -9.12 -18.91 -14.90
N GLY A 8 -8.65 -19.47 -13.78
CA GLY A 8 -7.46 -18.97 -13.05
C GLY A 8 -7.70 -17.73 -12.19
N ARG A 9 -8.96 -17.54 -11.74
CA ARG A 9 -9.42 -16.47 -10.86
C ARG A 9 -9.83 -17.05 -9.51
N ILE A 10 -9.78 -16.21 -8.48
CA ILE A 10 -10.21 -16.59 -7.14
C ILE A 10 -11.69 -17.00 -7.14
N VAL A 11 -12.01 -18.16 -6.56
CA VAL A 11 -13.36 -18.69 -6.34
C VAL A 11 -13.79 -18.28 -4.95
N VAL A 12 -15.01 -17.75 -4.83
CA VAL A 12 -15.60 -17.35 -3.55
C VAL A 12 -16.92 -18.10 -3.43
N ASN A 13 -16.97 -19.13 -2.59
CA ASN A 13 -18.20 -19.87 -2.30
C ASN A 13 -18.75 -19.42 -0.94
N SER A 14 -20.05 -19.18 -0.89
CA SER A 14 -20.78 -19.06 0.38
C SER A 14 -21.66 -20.28 0.56
N ASP A 15 -21.50 -20.97 1.68
CA ASP A 15 -22.40 -22.06 2.06
C ASP A 15 -23.56 -21.57 2.92
N ARG A 16 -24.55 -22.44 3.12
CA ARG A 16 -25.79 -22.13 3.86
C ARG A 16 -25.54 -21.86 5.35
N ASP A 17 -24.33 -22.11 5.84
CA ASP A 17 -23.88 -21.97 7.22
C ASP A 17 -23.10 -20.68 7.49
N HIS A 18 -23.10 -19.72 6.55
CA HIS A 18 -22.36 -18.46 6.67
C HIS A 18 -20.84 -18.60 6.54
N SER A 19 -20.32 -19.74 6.09
CA SER A 19 -18.90 -19.90 5.79
C SER A 19 -18.55 -19.30 4.42
N LEU A 20 -17.31 -18.82 4.30
CA LEU A 20 -16.72 -18.38 3.04
C LEU A 20 -15.53 -19.26 2.67
N THR A 21 -15.64 -19.98 1.55
CA THR A 21 -14.49 -20.70 0.98
C THR A 21 -13.88 -19.90 -0.16
N ILE A 22 -12.59 -19.60 -0.03
CA ILE A 22 -11.81 -18.96 -1.08
C ILE A 22 -10.86 -19.99 -1.68
N SER A 23 -10.80 -20.14 -3.01
CA SER A 23 -9.79 -21.00 -3.66
C SER A 23 -9.21 -20.41 -4.93
N ASP A 24 -8.00 -20.79 -5.30
CA ASP A 24 -7.31 -20.33 -6.51
C ASP A 24 -7.90 -20.90 -7.83
N GLY A 25 -8.86 -21.84 -7.72
CA GLY A 25 -9.51 -22.52 -8.83
C GLY A 25 -8.66 -23.55 -9.59
N GLN A 26 -7.40 -23.80 -9.20
CA GLN A 26 -6.48 -24.76 -9.84
C GLN A 26 -5.75 -25.69 -8.86
N GLY A 27 -5.85 -25.48 -7.55
CA GLY A 27 -5.17 -26.24 -6.50
C GLY A 27 -3.65 -26.07 -6.49
N LYS A 28 -3.11 -25.02 -7.13
CA LYS A 28 -1.68 -24.76 -7.25
C LYS A 28 -1.35 -23.45 -6.55
N LYS A 29 -0.72 -23.57 -5.37
CA LYS A 29 -0.03 -22.45 -4.70
C LYS A 29 0.74 -21.62 -5.74
N LYS A 30 0.30 -20.39 -5.96
CA LYS A 30 1.08 -19.43 -6.72
C LYS A 30 2.10 -18.81 -5.78
N ASP A 31 3.38 -18.96 -6.11
CA ASP A 31 4.45 -18.21 -5.48
C ASP A 31 4.33 -16.74 -5.96
N GLY A 32 3.73 -15.91 -5.11
CA GLY A 32 3.52 -14.49 -5.33
C GLY A 32 3.03 -13.85 -4.03
N LEU A 33 3.41 -12.60 -3.79
CA LEU A 33 3.16 -11.93 -2.51
C LEU A 33 1.66 -11.77 -2.18
N TYR A 34 0.78 -11.78 -3.20
CA TYR A 34 -0.67 -11.63 -3.01
C TYR A 34 -1.51 -12.53 -3.93
N TRP A 35 -2.35 -13.36 -3.31
CA TRP A 35 -3.34 -14.25 -3.95
C TRP A 35 -4.58 -14.33 -3.04
N GLY A 36 -5.32 -13.22 -2.90
CA GLY A 36 -6.45 -13.10 -1.96
C GLY A 36 -7.58 -12.20 -2.44
N VAL A 37 -8.72 -12.22 -1.74
CA VAL A 37 -9.91 -11.41 -2.03
C VAL A 37 -10.01 -10.28 -1.00
N LEU A 38 -10.25 -9.06 -1.48
CA LEU A 38 -10.68 -7.96 -0.62
C LEU A 38 -12.19 -8.04 -0.41
N ILE A 39 -12.59 -8.06 0.86
CA ILE A 39 -14.00 -7.99 1.27
C ILE A 39 -14.24 -6.67 1.97
N PHE A 40 -15.27 -5.97 1.54
CA PHE A 40 -15.77 -4.76 2.17
C PHE A 40 -17.01 -5.12 2.98
N LEU A 41 -16.92 -4.97 4.29
CA LEU A 41 -18.06 -5.16 5.19
C LEU A 41 -18.92 -3.91 5.16
N ASN A 42 -20.17 -4.08 4.78
CA ASN A 42 -21.11 -2.99 4.58
C ASN A 42 -22.16 -3.01 5.69
N ARG A 43 -22.36 -1.89 6.36
CA ARG A 43 -23.49 -1.67 7.25
C ARG A 43 -24.62 -1.00 6.49
N VAL A 44 -25.82 -1.59 6.58
CA VAL A 44 -27.03 -1.03 5.98
C VAL A 44 -27.97 -0.52 7.07
N GLU A 45 -28.12 0.80 7.17
CA GLU A 45 -29.01 1.45 8.12
C GLU A 45 -29.90 2.48 7.42
N LYS A 46 -31.22 2.38 7.61
CA LYS A 46 -32.21 3.34 7.04
C LYS A 46 -32.05 3.56 5.53
N GLY A 47 -31.71 2.51 4.78
CA GLY A 47 -31.50 2.57 3.33
C GLY A 47 -30.15 3.16 2.89
N ARG A 48 -29.25 3.48 3.81
CA ARG A 48 -27.86 3.88 3.51
C ARG A 48 -26.93 2.70 3.69
N CYS A 49 -26.02 2.53 2.75
CA CYS A 49 -24.96 1.53 2.81
C CYS A 49 -23.63 2.24 3.06
N GLN A 50 -22.91 1.84 4.11
CA GLN A 50 -21.59 2.37 4.44
C GLN A 50 -20.61 1.22 4.61
N VAL A 51 -19.43 1.33 3.98
CA VAL A 51 -18.32 0.43 4.26
C VAL A 51 -17.78 0.76 5.65
N ILE A 52 -17.72 -0.23 6.54
CA ILE A 52 -17.27 -0.06 7.92
C ILE A 52 -15.95 -0.77 8.22
N ASP A 53 -15.54 -1.70 7.36
CA ASP A 53 -14.32 -2.50 7.54
C ASP A 53 -13.91 -3.12 6.19
N MET A 54 -12.61 -3.36 6.02
CA MET A 54 -12.02 -4.00 4.85
C MET A 54 -11.10 -5.13 5.29
N LYS A 55 -11.30 -6.33 4.73
CA LYS A 55 -10.46 -7.50 5.04
C LYS A 55 -9.84 -8.07 3.78
N LEU A 56 -8.53 -8.33 3.82
CA LEU A 56 -7.84 -9.15 2.83
C LEU A 56 -7.85 -10.60 3.31
N LEU A 57 -8.52 -11.47 2.55
CA LEU A 57 -8.59 -12.89 2.83
C LEU A 57 -7.71 -13.66 1.84
N ALA A 58 -6.76 -14.45 2.35
CA ALA A 58 -5.96 -15.36 1.53
C ALA A 58 -6.85 -16.40 0.85
N ALA A 59 -6.49 -16.85 -0.35
CA ALA A 59 -7.19 -17.98 -0.95
C ALA A 59 -6.86 -19.29 -0.24
N ASP A 60 -7.44 -20.37 -0.75
CA ASP A 60 -7.32 -21.76 -0.29
C ASP A 60 -7.55 -21.92 1.22
N ARG A 61 -8.51 -21.16 1.73
CA ARG A 61 -8.91 -21.14 3.15
C ARG A 61 -10.41 -21.00 3.28
N GLU A 62 -10.92 -21.57 4.36
CA GLU A 62 -12.26 -21.38 4.84
C GLU A 62 -12.25 -20.33 5.96
N TYR A 63 -13.24 -19.45 5.93
CA TYR A 63 -13.41 -18.37 6.90
C TYR A 63 -14.79 -18.48 7.54
N ASP A 64 -14.78 -18.56 8.87
CA ASP A 64 -15.99 -18.39 9.68
C ASP A 64 -16.32 -16.90 9.82
N LEU A 65 -17.52 -16.52 9.41
CA LEU A 65 -18.01 -15.15 9.48
C LEU A 65 -18.81 -14.87 10.76
N GLY A 66 -18.82 -15.79 11.74
CA GLY A 66 -19.45 -15.57 13.04
C GLY A 66 -20.96 -15.37 12.96
N GLY A 67 -21.62 -15.98 11.98
CA GLY A 67 -23.05 -15.83 11.73
C GLY A 67 -23.46 -14.60 10.92
N GLU A 68 -22.51 -13.78 10.46
CA GLU A 68 -22.79 -12.64 9.60
C GLU A 68 -23.34 -13.07 8.23
N ARG A 69 -24.24 -12.27 7.65
CA ARG A 69 -24.81 -12.56 6.33
C ARG A 69 -23.91 -11.99 5.23
N LEU A 70 -23.39 -12.88 4.39
CA LEU A 70 -22.66 -12.48 3.19
C LEU A 70 -23.60 -12.36 1.98
N ALA A 71 -23.57 -11.22 1.31
CA ALA A 71 -24.18 -11.04 0.00
C ALA A 71 -23.08 -10.85 -1.05
N TRP A 72 -23.03 -11.75 -2.04
CA TRP A 72 -22.11 -11.62 -3.16
C TRP A 72 -22.68 -10.68 -4.23
N LEU A 73 -22.02 -9.55 -4.47
CA LEU A 73 -22.48 -8.51 -5.40
C LEU A 73 -21.94 -8.68 -6.84
N GLY A 74 -21.02 -9.62 -7.07
CA GLY A 74 -20.40 -9.86 -8.37
C GLY A 74 -18.89 -9.62 -8.39
N THR A 75 -18.28 -9.85 -9.55
CA THR A 75 -16.85 -9.60 -9.79
C THR A 75 -16.63 -8.18 -10.30
N ALA A 76 -15.61 -7.48 -9.81
CA ALA A 76 -15.12 -6.24 -10.37
C ALA A 76 -13.79 -6.47 -11.10
N ASP A 77 -13.58 -5.79 -12.23
CA ASP A 77 -12.25 -5.66 -12.82
C ASP A 77 -11.41 -4.59 -12.09
N GLU A 78 -10.16 -4.44 -12.49
CA GLU A 78 -9.23 -3.52 -11.84
C GLU A 78 -9.63 -2.04 -11.99
N VAL A 79 -10.25 -1.67 -13.11
CA VAL A 79 -10.71 -0.30 -13.34
C VAL A 79 -11.90 -0.01 -12.42
N GLN A 80 -12.87 -0.92 -12.38
CA GLN A 80 -14.04 -0.83 -11.50
C GLN A 80 -13.64 -0.80 -10.02
N GLY A 81 -12.70 -1.65 -9.62
CA GLY A 81 -12.18 -1.69 -8.26
C GLY A 81 -11.47 -0.39 -7.87
N LEU A 82 -10.67 0.19 -8.77
CA LEU A 82 -9.97 1.44 -8.51
C LEU A 82 -10.94 2.61 -8.39
N GLU A 83 -11.93 2.70 -9.29
CA GLU A 83 -12.99 3.72 -9.22
C GLU A 83 -13.81 3.60 -7.93
N PHE A 84 -14.10 2.37 -7.48
CA PHE A 84 -14.77 2.14 -6.22
C PHE A 84 -13.94 2.66 -5.02
N ILE A 85 -12.65 2.31 -4.95
CA ILE A 85 -11.75 2.78 -3.87
C ILE A 85 -11.61 4.31 -3.90
N ARG A 86 -11.48 4.92 -5.08
CA ARG A 86 -11.47 6.39 -5.25
C ARG A 86 -12.74 7.02 -4.70
N GLY A 87 -13.90 6.46 -5.04
CA GLY A 87 -15.20 6.90 -4.55
C GLY A 87 -15.27 6.86 -3.02
N LEU A 88 -14.86 5.74 -2.42
CA LEU A 88 -14.82 5.59 -0.96
C LEU A 88 -13.87 6.60 -0.30
N LEU A 89 -12.63 6.69 -0.78
CA LEU A 89 -11.63 7.64 -0.26
C LEU A 89 -12.08 9.09 -0.33
N SER A 90 -12.97 9.46 -1.27
CA SER A 90 -13.47 10.83 -1.39
C SER A 90 -14.48 11.21 -0.30
N GLN A 91 -15.17 10.23 0.29
CA GLN A 91 -16.25 10.45 1.27
C GLN A 91 -15.87 9.96 2.67
N GLU A 92 -14.89 9.06 2.78
CA GLU A 92 -14.52 8.45 4.05
C GLU A 92 -13.78 9.43 4.96
N THR A 93 -14.20 9.50 6.22
CA THR A 93 -13.59 10.36 7.24
C THR A 93 -12.91 9.56 8.34
N ASP A 94 -13.24 8.28 8.49
CA ASP A 94 -12.57 7.38 9.42
C ASP A 94 -11.14 7.11 8.97
N ARG A 95 -10.18 7.52 9.80
CA ARG A 95 -8.76 7.41 9.49
C ARG A 95 -8.33 5.96 9.25
N ASP A 96 -8.83 5.02 10.04
CA ASP A 96 -8.33 3.65 10.01
C ASP A 96 -8.82 2.94 8.74
N LEU A 97 -10.09 3.13 8.36
CA LEU A 97 -10.60 2.67 7.07
C LEU A 97 -9.91 3.37 5.88
N ARG A 98 -9.59 4.67 5.98
CA ARG A 98 -8.79 5.34 4.93
C ARG A 98 -7.44 4.67 4.75
N LYS A 99 -6.73 4.33 5.83
CA LYS A 99 -5.43 3.64 5.77
C LYS A 99 -5.57 2.26 5.10
N ASP A 100 -6.63 1.52 5.43
CA ASP A 100 -6.96 0.26 4.78
C ASP A 100 -7.19 0.43 3.28
N LEU A 101 -7.91 1.48 2.87
CA LEU A 101 -8.10 1.82 1.46
C LEU A 101 -6.79 2.22 0.76
N VAL A 102 -5.86 2.88 1.46
CA VAL A 102 -4.51 3.15 0.92
C VAL A 102 -3.74 1.84 0.69
N PHE A 103 -3.80 0.91 1.64
CA PHE A 103 -3.24 -0.44 1.44
C PHE A 103 -3.92 -1.15 0.26
N ALA A 104 -5.23 -1.02 0.09
CA ALA A 104 -5.93 -1.60 -1.05
C ALA A 104 -5.36 -1.07 -2.37
N LEU A 105 -5.13 0.24 -2.52
CA LEU A 105 -4.48 0.81 -3.71
C LEU A 105 -3.11 0.19 -4.00
N TYR A 106 -2.35 -0.19 -2.98
CA TYR A 106 -1.09 -0.88 -3.16
C TYR A 106 -1.23 -2.28 -3.78
N LEU A 107 -2.38 -2.95 -3.62
CA LEU A 107 -2.63 -4.26 -4.24
C LEU A 107 -2.96 -4.15 -5.74
N PHE A 108 -3.36 -2.97 -6.22
CA PHE A 108 -3.68 -2.74 -7.64
C PHE A 108 -2.41 -2.57 -8.45
N HIS A 109 -2.38 -3.12 -9.66
CA HIS A 109 -1.25 -3.00 -10.57
C HIS A 109 -1.37 -1.70 -11.40
N GLY A 110 -0.31 -1.39 -12.15
CA GLY A 110 -0.33 -0.29 -13.10
C GLY A 110 -0.17 1.12 -12.51
N SER A 111 -0.11 2.08 -13.43
CA SER A 111 0.23 3.48 -13.15
C SER A 111 -0.90 4.28 -12.49
N ALA A 112 -2.16 3.85 -12.67
CA ALA A 112 -3.31 4.54 -12.11
C ALA A 112 -3.33 4.47 -10.57
N ALA A 113 -3.11 3.28 -10.00
CA ALA A 113 -3.02 3.10 -8.55
C ALA A 113 -1.81 3.84 -7.94
N VAL A 114 -0.67 3.85 -8.64
CA VAL A 114 0.50 4.65 -8.23
C VAL A 114 0.16 6.14 -8.23
N SER A 115 -0.59 6.62 -9.22
CA SER A 115 -1.01 8.03 -9.29
C SER A 115 -1.93 8.42 -8.12
N GLU A 116 -2.81 7.51 -7.69
CA GLU A 116 -3.64 7.71 -6.50
C GLU A 116 -2.82 7.79 -5.22
N LEU A 117 -1.89 6.86 -5.02
CA LEU A 117 -0.98 6.88 -3.87
C LEU A 117 -0.15 8.18 -3.83
N ILE A 118 0.33 8.66 -4.99
CA ILE A 118 1.01 9.96 -5.10
C ILE A 118 0.07 11.11 -4.70
N GLY A 119 -1.18 11.07 -5.14
CA GLY A 119 -2.20 12.06 -4.78
C GLY A 119 -2.43 12.14 -3.27
N LEU A 120 -2.61 10.99 -2.62
CA LEU A 120 -2.81 10.86 -1.17
C LEU A 120 -1.58 11.33 -0.40
N ALA A 121 -0.38 10.86 -0.77
CA ALA A 121 0.87 11.26 -0.14
C ALA A 121 1.09 12.78 -0.11
N ARG A 122 0.53 13.51 -1.08
CA ARG A 122 0.66 14.98 -1.17
C ARG A 122 -0.46 15.77 -0.53
N ARG A 123 -1.69 15.27 -0.57
CA ARG A 123 -2.89 16.10 -0.37
C ARG A 123 -3.87 15.55 0.67
N ASP A 124 -3.67 14.34 1.17
CA ASP A 124 -4.56 13.81 2.19
C ASP A 124 -4.54 14.71 3.43
N PRO A 125 -5.70 15.11 3.98
CA PRO A 125 -5.74 15.99 5.15
C PRO A 125 -5.17 15.33 6.41
N ASP A 126 -5.16 14.00 6.50
CA ASP A 126 -4.65 13.27 7.66
C ASP A 126 -3.17 12.88 7.48
N PRO A 127 -2.25 13.39 8.31
CA PRO A 127 -0.83 13.07 8.21
C PRO A 127 -0.49 11.58 8.34
N ALA A 128 -1.30 10.78 9.04
CA ALA A 128 -1.11 9.34 9.14
C ALA A 128 -1.44 8.64 7.82
N VAL A 129 -2.54 9.04 7.15
CA VAL A 129 -2.90 8.51 5.83
C VAL A 129 -1.84 8.88 4.79
N ARG A 130 -1.29 10.09 4.88
CA ARG A 130 -0.15 10.49 4.04
C ARG A 130 1.09 9.62 4.23
N LYS A 131 1.43 9.30 5.48
CA LYS A 131 2.57 8.42 5.80
C LYS A 131 2.36 7.03 5.23
N ASP A 132 1.17 6.47 5.37
CA ASP A 132 0.83 5.17 4.76
C ASP A 132 0.97 5.21 3.24
N ALA A 133 0.47 6.25 2.58
CA ALA A 133 0.62 6.40 1.13
C ALA A 133 2.11 6.48 0.72
N ILE A 134 2.93 7.21 1.48
CA ILE A 134 4.38 7.29 1.29
C ILE A 134 5.05 5.92 1.48
N PHE A 135 4.69 5.19 2.53
CA PHE A 135 5.20 3.85 2.79
C PHE A 135 4.90 2.91 1.62
N TRP A 136 3.65 2.88 1.18
CA TRP A 136 3.21 2.03 0.07
C TRP A 136 3.80 2.46 -1.28
N LEU A 137 4.11 3.74 -1.50
CA LEU A 137 4.91 4.17 -2.65
C LEU A 137 6.33 3.58 -2.61
N GLY A 138 6.96 3.52 -1.43
CA GLY A 138 8.22 2.79 -1.24
C GLY A 138 8.10 1.34 -1.68
N GLN A 139 7.05 0.65 -1.22
CA GLN A 139 6.79 -0.75 -1.59
C GLN A 139 6.48 -0.95 -3.08
N LYS A 140 5.92 0.07 -3.77
CA LYS A 140 5.72 0.01 -5.22
C LYS A 140 7.04 0.04 -6.01
N ALA A 141 8.05 0.74 -5.50
CA ALA A 141 9.40 0.85 -6.08
C ALA A 141 9.46 1.18 -7.60
N SER A 142 8.40 1.79 -8.13
CA SER A 142 8.31 2.23 -9.53
C SER A 142 9.05 3.56 -9.71
N ALA A 143 9.48 3.86 -10.93
CA ALA A 143 10.16 5.14 -11.21
C ALA A 143 9.30 6.35 -10.80
N ALA A 144 7.98 6.29 -11.03
CA ALA A 144 7.05 7.34 -10.61
C ALA A 144 6.95 7.44 -9.08
N ALA A 145 6.93 6.31 -8.37
CA ALA A 145 6.88 6.31 -6.90
C ALA A 145 8.18 6.88 -6.29
N ILE A 146 9.34 6.47 -6.79
CA ILE A 146 10.65 6.96 -6.33
C ILE A 146 10.77 8.48 -6.58
N LYS A 147 10.36 8.94 -7.75
CA LYS A 147 10.30 10.37 -8.07
C LYS A 147 9.40 11.11 -7.08
N ALA A 148 8.22 10.58 -6.79
CA ALA A 148 7.28 11.20 -5.85
C ALA A 148 7.84 11.26 -4.42
N LEU A 149 8.56 10.23 -3.95
CA LEU A 149 9.24 10.25 -2.65
C LEU A 149 10.28 11.38 -2.58
N GLY A 150 11.09 11.54 -3.63
CA GLY A 150 12.04 12.65 -3.73
C GLY A 150 11.36 14.03 -3.71
N GLU A 151 10.23 14.17 -4.41
CA GLU A 151 9.41 15.40 -4.41
C GLU A 151 8.83 15.69 -3.02
N VAL A 152 8.37 14.68 -2.26
CA VAL A 152 7.93 14.85 -0.86
C VAL A 152 9.07 15.35 0.02
N ILE A 153 10.29 14.82 -0.13
CA ILE A 153 11.45 15.25 0.65
C ILE A 153 11.84 16.71 0.36
N ALA A 154 11.69 17.15 -0.89
CA ALA A 154 12.03 18.51 -1.34
C ALA A 154 10.92 19.56 -1.10
N SER A 155 9.70 19.13 -0.81
CA SER A 155 8.52 19.98 -0.62
C SER A 155 8.58 20.84 0.67
N PRO A 156 7.63 21.77 0.92
CA PRO A 156 7.52 22.49 2.20
C PRO A 156 6.85 21.67 3.32
N GLU A 157 6.72 20.35 3.18
CA GLU A 157 6.05 19.48 4.14
C GLU A 157 6.67 19.46 5.53
N ALA A 158 5.88 19.00 6.50
CA ALA A 158 6.31 18.77 7.86
C ALA A 158 7.51 17.79 7.91
N LEU A 159 8.43 18.02 8.84
CA LEU A 159 9.69 17.27 8.91
C LEU A 159 9.47 15.78 9.14
N ASP A 160 8.43 15.41 9.89
CA ASP A 160 8.07 14.01 10.17
C ASP A 160 7.61 13.28 8.91
N ILE A 161 6.84 13.93 8.04
CA ILE A 161 6.44 13.42 6.72
C ILE A 161 7.67 13.22 5.83
N LYS A 162 8.58 14.20 5.80
CA LYS A 162 9.83 14.12 5.02
C LYS A 162 10.71 12.97 5.50
N LYS A 163 10.87 12.81 6.81
CA LYS A 163 11.59 11.67 7.41
C LYS A 163 10.96 10.34 7.02
N HIS A 164 9.62 10.27 6.99
CA HIS A 164 8.92 9.07 6.55
C HIS A 164 9.18 8.74 5.08
N ALA A 165 9.30 9.75 4.21
CA ALA A 165 9.71 9.54 2.82
C ALA A 165 11.18 9.08 2.70
N VAL A 166 12.09 9.58 3.54
CA VAL A 166 13.47 9.07 3.62
C VAL A 166 13.48 7.60 4.05
N PHE A 167 12.67 7.23 5.05
CA PHE A 167 12.48 5.83 5.45
C PHE A 167 11.93 4.99 4.30
N ALA A 168 10.92 5.46 3.56
CA ALA A 168 10.38 4.73 2.41
C ALA A 168 11.43 4.50 1.32
N LEU A 169 12.36 5.43 1.10
CA LEU A 169 13.50 5.23 0.20
C LEU A 169 14.46 4.14 0.70
N SER A 170 14.62 3.98 2.02
CA SER A 170 15.47 2.94 2.59
C SER A 170 14.87 1.53 2.47
N GLN A 171 13.58 1.43 2.18
CA GLN A 171 12.90 0.16 1.92
C GLN A 171 12.96 -0.28 0.44
N LEU A 172 13.54 0.56 -0.42
CA LEU A 172 13.74 0.21 -1.83
C LEU A 172 14.86 -0.83 -1.98
N PRO A 173 14.88 -1.58 -3.09
CA PRO A 173 16.06 -2.33 -3.51
C PRO A 173 17.33 -1.46 -3.47
N GLU A 174 18.45 -2.05 -3.04
CA GLU A 174 19.73 -1.35 -2.79
C GLU A 174 20.17 -0.49 -3.98
N ASP A 175 20.04 -1.02 -5.21
CA ASP A 175 20.38 -0.36 -6.47
C ASP A 175 19.60 0.94 -6.74
N LYS A 176 18.51 1.17 -6.01
CA LYS A 176 17.64 2.36 -6.11
C LYS A 176 17.63 3.19 -4.83
N GLY A 177 17.58 2.54 -3.67
CA GLY A 177 17.48 3.19 -2.37
C GLY A 177 18.79 3.87 -1.96
N THR A 178 19.90 3.14 -2.03
CA THR A 178 21.22 3.62 -1.57
C THR A 178 21.66 4.90 -2.30
N PRO A 179 21.59 5.00 -3.65
CA PRO A 179 21.97 6.22 -4.36
C PRO A 179 21.16 7.45 -3.93
N MET A 180 19.86 7.27 -3.69
CA MET A 180 18.97 8.35 -3.25
C MET A 180 19.30 8.82 -1.83
N LEU A 181 19.56 7.88 -0.92
CA LEU A 181 19.97 8.20 0.45
C LEU A 181 21.33 8.92 0.47
N MET A 182 22.31 8.48 -0.33
CA MET A 182 23.60 9.18 -0.47
C MET A 182 23.42 10.61 -0.98
N GLN A 183 22.53 10.84 -1.96
CA GLN A 183 22.22 12.18 -2.44
C GLN A 183 21.63 13.06 -1.34
N ILE A 184 20.70 12.54 -0.55
CA ILE A 184 20.08 13.27 0.57
C ILE A 184 21.13 13.59 1.64
N ALA A 185 21.96 12.61 2.02
CA ALA A 185 23.02 12.78 3.00
C ALA A 185 24.03 13.86 2.61
N ARG A 186 24.36 13.99 1.31
CA ARG A 186 25.28 15.01 0.79
C ARG A 186 24.66 16.40 0.66
N LYS A 187 23.47 16.48 0.06
CA LYS A 187 22.97 17.73 -0.53
C LYS A 187 21.73 18.30 0.14
N ASN A 188 21.02 17.54 0.97
CA ASN A 188 19.77 18.04 1.52
C ASN A 188 20.04 19.24 2.45
N PRO A 189 19.35 20.38 2.28
CA PRO A 189 19.62 21.58 3.08
C PRO A 189 19.31 21.37 4.57
N HIS A 190 18.35 20.49 4.89
CA HIS A 190 17.90 20.28 6.26
C HIS A 190 18.79 19.26 7.00
N PRO A 191 19.53 19.66 8.06
CA PRO A 191 20.50 18.79 8.74
C PRO A 191 19.88 17.50 9.31
N ARG A 192 18.64 17.58 9.82
CA ARG A 192 17.94 16.39 10.35
C ARG A 192 17.59 15.37 9.26
N LEU A 193 17.42 15.77 8.00
CA LEU A 193 17.19 14.84 6.89
C LEU A 193 18.49 14.21 6.40
N ARG A 194 19.60 14.96 6.40
CA ARG A 194 20.93 14.38 6.17
C ARG A 194 21.25 13.31 7.21
N LYS A 195 21.01 13.61 8.50
CA LYS A 195 21.20 12.65 9.59
C LYS A 195 20.32 11.41 9.42
N GLU A 196 19.06 11.58 9.04
CA GLU A 196 18.15 10.46 8.76
C GLU A 196 18.67 9.56 7.64
N ALA A 197 19.13 10.16 6.53
CA ALA A 197 19.69 9.39 5.42
C ALA A 197 20.97 8.64 5.79
N ILE A 198 21.87 9.27 6.55
CA ILE A 198 23.08 8.62 7.09
C ILE A 198 22.71 7.43 7.98
N PHE A 199 21.69 7.58 8.84
CA PHE A 199 21.21 6.49 9.69
C PHE A 199 20.77 5.29 8.85
N TRP A 200 19.92 5.52 7.83
CA TRP A 200 19.42 4.44 6.97
C TRP A 200 20.49 3.84 6.06
N LEU A 201 21.47 4.62 5.59
CA LEU A 201 22.67 4.08 4.91
C LEU A 201 23.46 3.15 5.81
N GLY A 202 23.57 3.45 7.11
CA GLY A 202 24.19 2.55 8.08
C GLY A 202 23.42 1.25 8.32
N GLN A 203 22.15 1.17 7.89
CA GLN A 203 21.32 -0.03 7.99
C GLN A 203 21.16 -0.79 6.66
N SER A 204 21.65 -0.24 5.54
CA SER A 204 21.38 -0.83 4.22
C SER A 204 22.14 -2.13 3.96
N GLY A 205 23.30 -2.33 4.60
CA GLY A 205 24.18 -3.46 4.29
C GLY A 205 24.90 -3.34 2.93
N ASP A 206 24.62 -2.27 2.18
CA ASP A 206 25.22 -1.99 0.87
C ASP A 206 26.68 -1.53 1.04
N PRO A 207 27.66 -2.24 0.45
CA PRO A 207 29.08 -1.85 0.54
C PRO A 207 29.36 -0.41 0.09
N SER A 208 28.60 0.13 -0.86
CA SER A 208 28.78 1.51 -1.32
C SER A 208 28.46 2.56 -0.25
N ALA A 209 27.70 2.19 0.78
CA ALA A 209 27.48 3.04 1.96
C ALA A 209 28.76 3.20 2.80
N LEU A 210 29.62 2.19 2.85
CA LEU A 210 30.92 2.27 3.54
C LEU A 210 31.87 3.22 2.80
N ASP A 211 32.01 3.04 1.48
CA ASP A 211 32.81 3.94 0.63
C ASP A 211 32.33 5.39 0.79
N PHE A 212 31.02 5.58 0.88
CA PHE A 212 30.43 6.89 1.15
C PHE A 212 30.82 7.45 2.51
N PHE A 213 30.80 6.65 3.57
CA PHE A 213 31.21 7.08 4.90
C PHE A 213 32.69 7.45 4.97
N GLU A 214 33.56 6.66 4.34
CA GLU A 214 34.98 7.00 4.20
C GLU A 214 35.15 8.35 3.50
N GLU A 215 34.44 8.59 2.39
CA GLU A 215 34.53 9.84 1.64
C GLU A 215 34.14 11.07 2.49
N ILE A 216 33.09 10.98 3.32
CA ILE A 216 32.58 12.14 4.07
C ILE A 216 33.26 12.34 5.43
N LEU A 217 33.93 11.32 5.98
CA LEU A 217 34.65 11.41 7.26
C LEU A 217 36.12 11.80 7.09
N LEU A 218 36.69 11.58 5.90
CA LEU A 218 38.08 11.94 5.57
C LEU A 218 38.22 13.36 4.98
N LYS A 219 37.12 14.11 4.88
CA LYS A 219 37.08 15.52 4.49
C LYS A 219 36.95 16.41 5.71
#